data_AF-A0A2A5KKM5-F1
#
_entry.id   AF-A0A2A5KKM5-F1
#
_cell.length_a   1.000
_cell.length_b   1.000
_cell.length_c   1.000
_cell.angle_alpha   90.00
_cell.angle_beta   90.00
_cell.angle_gamma   90.00
#
_symmetry.space_group_name_H-M   'P 1'
#
loop_
_entity.id
_entity.type
_entity.pdbx_description
1 polymer ?
#
loop_
_entity_poly.entity_id
_entity_poly.type
_entity_poly.pdbx_seq_one_letter_code
_entity_poly.pdbx_strand_id
1 'polypeptide(L)'
;MTIEELIDLQEAGARARVLGLKAYENPYFAANRMPTGDTGALGDWLARHDARKFGWEAEDASREGRIGTHFKELISLSKRRAPDT
;
A
#
# COMPACT_ATOMS: atom_id res chain seq x y z
N MET A 1 -12.01 12.14 -14.20
CA MET A 1 -10.99 11.95 -13.16
C MET A 1 -9.89 13.00 -13.26
N THR A 2 -9.39 13.52 -12.14
CA THR A 2 -8.24 14.44 -12.08
C THR A 2 -6.99 13.80 -11.48
N ILE A 3 -5.84 14.48 -11.57
CA ILE A 3 -4.57 14.01 -11.02
C ILE A 3 -4.62 13.98 -9.48
N GLU A 4 -5.28 14.95 -8.86
CA GLU A 4 -5.45 15.06 -7.41
C GLU A 4 -6.24 13.86 -6.87
N GLU A 5 -7.35 13.49 -7.54
CA GLU A 5 -8.15 12.32 -7.17
C GLU A 5 -7.33 11.02 -7.24
N LEU A 6 -6.42 10.91 -8.21
CA LEU A 6 -5.52 9.76 -8.35
C LEU A 6 -4.49 9.71 -7.21
N ILE A 7 -3.96 10.86 -6.80
CA ILE A 7 -3.00 10.97 -5.68
C ILE A 7 -3.68 10.56 -4.36
N ASP A 8 -4.90 11.05 -4.11
CA ASP A 8 -5.65 10.69 -2.90
C ASP A 8 -5.91 9.17 -2.82
N LEU A 9 -6.16 8.53 -3.97
CA LEU A 9 -6.34 7.08 -4.04
C LEU A 9 -5.04 6.32 -3.81
N GLN A 10 -3.92 6.78 -4.35
CA GLN A 10 -2.60 6.22 -4.05
C GLN A 10 -2.30 6.34 -2.54
N GLU A 11 -2.54 7.49 -1.93
CA GLU A 11 -2.34 7.70 -0.50
C GLU A 11 -3.25 6.78 0.34
N ALA A 12 -4.51 6.61 -0.07
CA ALA A 12 -5.42 5.65 0.56
C ALA A 12 -4.93 4.20 0.42
N GLY A 13 -4.32 3.85 -0.71
CA GLY A 13 -3.66 2.56 -0.93
C GLY A 13 -2.50 2.32 0.04
N ALA A 14 -1.60 3.30 0.17
CA ALA A 14 -0.49 3.25 1.11
C ALA A 14 -0.98 3.11 2.56
N ARG A 15 -1.95 3.92 2.98
CA ARG A 15 -2.56 3.81 4.33
C ARG A 15 -3.20 2.45 4.56
N ALA A 16 -3.88 1.88 3.56
CA ALA A 16 -4.46 0.54 3.68
C ALA A 16 -3.37 -0.51 3.96
N ARG A 17 -2.22 -0.41 3.27
CA ARG A 17 -1.08 -1.29 3.52
C ARG A 17 -0.49 -1.11 4.92
N VAL A 18 -0.36 0.15 5.39
CA VAL A 18 0.09 0.48 6.75
C VAL A 18 -0.83 -0.16 7.81
N LEU A 19 -2.14 -0.12 7.59
CA LEU A 19 -3.15 -0.72 8.46
C LEU A 19 -3.22 -2.26 8.39
N GLY A 20 -2.42 -2.88 7.52
CA GLY A 20 -2.34 -4.34 7.39
C GLY A 20 -3.40 -4.96 6.48
N LEU A 21 -4.21 -4.14 5.80
CA LEU A 21 -5.16 -4.62 4.80
C LEU A 21 -4.42 -5.26 3.61
N LYS A 22 -4.99 -6.33 3.08
CA LYS A 22 -4.46 -7.06 1.92
C LYS A 22 -4.81 -6.34 0.63
N ALA A 23 -4.01 -6.56 -0.41
CA ALA A 23 -4.23 -5.96 -1.73
C ALA A 23 -5.64 -6.28 -2.30
N TYR A 24 -6.14 -7.50 -2.08
CA TYR A 24 -7.47 -7.93 -2.54
C TYR A 24 -8.63 -7.26 -1.79
N GLU A 25 -8.37 -6.56 -0.68
CA GLU A 25 -9.35 -5.73 0.03
C GLU A 25 -9.49 -4.35 -0.63
N ASN A 26 -8.97 -4.17 -1.84
CA ASN A 26 -9.26 -2.98 -2.64
C ASN A 26 -10.77 -2.91 -2.95
N PRO A 27 -11.47 -1.83 -2.56
CA PRO A 27 -12.92 -1.70 -2.78
C PRO A 27 -13.31 -1.78 -4.26
N TYR A 28 -12.38 -1.51 -5.17
CA TYR A 28 -12.60 -1.61 -6.60
C TYR A 28 -12.45 -3.05 -7.16
N PHE A 29 -12.15 -4.05 -6.32
CA PHE A 29 -12.27 -5.49 -6.68
C PHE A 29 -13.71 -6.00 -6.68
N ALA A 30 -14.64 -5.26 -6.07
CA ALA A 30 -16.02 -5.69 -5.92
C ALA A 30 -16.72 -5.71 -7.29
N ALA A 31 -16.72 -6.87 -7.96
CA ALA A 31 -17.30 -7.07 -9.30
C ALA A 31 -18.78 -6.68 -9.37
N ASN A 32 -19.51 -6.78 -8.26
CA ASN A 32 -20.91 -6.34 -8.15
C ASN A 32 -21.09 -4.81 -8.18
N ARG A 33 -20.02 -4.04 -8.04
CA ARG A 33 -20.01 -2.57 -8.12
C ARG A 33 -19.36 -2.05 -9.41
N MET A 34 -18.84 -2.94 -10.25
CA MET A 34 -18.25 -2.58 -11.53
C MET A 34 -19.33 -2.04 -12.49
N PRO A 35 -19.11 -0.89 -13.15
CA PRO A 35 -20.05 -0.37 -14.14
C PRO A 35 -20.22 -1.34 -15.32
N THR A 36 -21.46 -1.60 -15.74
CA THR A 36 -21.78 -2.59 -16.79
C THR A 36 -22.21 -1.98 -18.14
N GLY A 37 -22.46 -0.67 -18.21
CA GLY A 37 -23.09 -0.04 -19.38
C GLY A 37 -22.35 1.11 -20.05
N ASP A 38 -21.36 1.71 -19.39
CA ASP A 38 -20.62 2.87 -19.92
C ASP A 38 -19.11 2.61 -19.90
N THR A 39 -18.48 2.65 -21.08
CA THR A 39 -17.04 2.48 -21.26
C THR A 39 -16.25 3.57 -20.54
N GLY A 40 -16.78 4.80 -20.45
CA GLY A 40 -16.17 5.90 -19.70
C GLY A 40 -16.15 5.60 -18.19
N ALA A 41 -17.31 5.23 -17.64
CA ALA A 41 -17.41 4.80 -16.25
C ALA A 41 -16.53 3.58 -15.93
N LEU A 42 -16.39 2.63 -16.86
CA LEU A 42 -15.49 1.48 -16.69
C LEU A 42 -14.01 1.93 -16.67
N GLY A 43 -13.62 2.85 -17.55
CA GLY A 43 -12.28 3.44 -17.55
C GLY A 43 -11.97 4.14 -16.23
N ASP A 44 -12.90 4.95 -15.73
CA ASP A 44 -12.76 5.62 -14.43
C ASP A 44 -12.71 4.60 -13.27
N TRP A 45 -13.47 3.52 -13.34
CA TRP A 45 -13.42 2.45 -12.33
C TRP A 45 -12.04 1.79 -12.27
N LEU A 46 -11.48 1.44 -13.44
CA LEU A 46 -10.15 0.83 -13.55
C LEU A 46 -9.04 1.77 -13.09
N ALA A 47 -9.10 3.05 -13.47
CA ALA A 47 -8.11 4.02 -13.04
C ALA A 47 -8.12 4.22 -11.51
N ARG A 48 -9.30 4.18 -10.87
CA ARG A 48 -9.39 4.22 -9.40
C ARG A 48 -8.83 2.95 -8.74
N HIS A 49 -9.11 1.79 -9.32
CA HIS A 49 -8.55 0.51 -8.89
C HIS A 49 -7.02 0.56 -8.92
N ASP A 50 -6.45 0.96 -10.05
CA ASP A 50 -5.02 0.95 -10.31
C ASP A 50 -4.28 1.97 -9.46
N ALA A 51 -4.82 3.17 -9.28
CA ALA A 51 -4.24 4.19 -8.40
C ALA A 51 -4.12 3.69 -6.95
N ARG A 52 -5.20 3.13 -6.40
CA ARG A 52 -5.16 2.61 -5.04
C ARG A 52 -4.25 1.39 -4.91
N LYS A 53 -4.25 0.51 -5.91
CA LYS A 53 -3.35 -0.66 -5.94
C LYS A 53 -1.88 -0.22 -5.96
N PHE A 54 -1.54 0.75 -6.80
CA PHE A 54 -0.18 1.29 -6.91
C PHE A 54 0.33 1.81 -5.56
N GLY A 55 -0.46 2.63 -4.86
CA GLY A 55 -0.06 3.15 -3.56
C GLY A 55 0.14 2.06 -2.49
N TRP A 56 -0.68 1.00 -2.53
CA TRP A 56 -0.51 -0.17 -1.67
C TRP A 56 0.81 -0.91 -1.97
N GLU A 57 1.09 -1.17 -3.25
CA GLU A 57 2.30 -1.89 -3.70
C GLU A 57 3.57 -1.09 -3.43
N ALA A 58 3.54 0.24 -3.62
CA ALA A 58 4.65 1.12 -3.30
C ALA A 58 5.00 1.08 -1.80
N GLU A 59 4.00 1.14 -0.92
CA GLU A 59 4.20 1.02 0.53
C GLU A 59 4.70 -0.38 0.92
N ASP A 60 4.18 -1.44 0.29
CA ASP A 60 4.63 -2.81 0.54
C ASP A 60 6.10 -3.01 0.16
N ALA A 61 6.48 -2.57 -1.05
CA ALA A 61 7.85 -2.63 -1.54
C ALA A 61 8.82 -1.80 -0.67
N SER A 62 8.39 -0.63 -0.17
CA SER A 62 9.18 0.17 0.76
C SER A 62 9.50 -0.58 2.06
N ARG A 63 8.57 -1.43 2.54
CA ARG A 63 8.73 -2.22 3.76
C ARG A 63 9.58 -3.47 3.57
N GLU A 64 9.52 -4.09 2.40
CA GLU A 64 10.40 -5.22 2.05
C GLU A 64 11.89 -4.83 2.13
N GLY A 65 12.19 -3.53 2.04
CA GLY A 65 13.50 -2.94 2.28
C GLY A 65 14.00 -3.00 3.73
N ARG A 66 13.81 -4.12 4.47
CA ARG A 66 14.53 -4.60 5.70
C ARG A 66 14.93 -3.59 6.79
N ILE A 67 14.50 -2.33 6.77
CA ILE A 67 14.97 -1.31 7.71
C ILE A 67 14.62 -1.73 9.14
N GLY A 68 13.40 -2.23 9.37
CA GLY A 68 12.99 -2.73 10.69
C GLY A 68 13.81 -3.93 11.18
N THR A 69 14.14 -4.88 10.29
CA THR A 69 15.00 -6.03 10.62
C THR A 69 16.43 -5.58 10.91
N HIS A 70 16.96 -4.69 10.07
CA HIS A 70 18.30 -4.14 10.22
C HIS A 70 18.46 -3.35 11.53
N PHE A 71 17.49 -2.51 11.90
CA PHE A 71 17.50 -1.81 13.20
C PHE A 71 17.40 -2.78 14.38
N LYS A 72 16.59 -3.84 14.30
CA LYS A 72 16.53 -4.88 15.35
C LYS A 72 17.85 -5.61 15.50
N GLU A 73 18.53 -5.94 14.40
CA GLU A 73 19.86 -6.56 14.41
C GLU A 73 20.90 -5.62 15.05
N LEU A 74 20.93 -4.35 14.67
CA LEU A 74 21.84 -3.34 15.25
C LEU A 74 21.65 -3.20 16.76
N ILE A 75 20.41 -3.12 17.24
CA ILE A 75 20.10 -3.04 18.68
C ILE A 75 20.54 -4.32 19.41
N SER A 76 20.33 -5.49 18.81
CA SER A 76 20.76 -6.79 19.37
C SER A 76 22.29 -6.91 19.46
N LEU A 77 23.01 -6.41 18.45
CA LEU A 77 24.48 -6.35 18.46
C LEU A 77 25.00 -5.40 19.54
N SER A 78 24.38 -4.24 19.73
CA SER A 78 24.74 -3.29 20.78
C SER A 78 24.58 -3.88 22.18
N LYS A 79 23.46 -4.57 22.46
CA LYS A 79 23.20 -5.20 23.76
C LYS A 79 24.19 -6.32 24.09
N ARG A 80 24.68 -7.05 23.10
CA ARG A 80 25.72 -8.08 23.28
C ARG A 80 27.12 -7.52 23.54
N ARG A 81 27.32 -6.23 23.28
CA ARG A 81 28.62 -5.55 23.37
C ARG A 81 28.80 -4.73 24.65
N ALA A 82 27.76 -4.59 25.47
CA ALA A 82 27.89 -4.09 26.83
C ALA A 82 28.37 -5.25 27.72
N PRO A 83 29.62 -5.25 28.19
CA PRO A 83 30.02 -6.18 29.24
C PRO A 83 29.31 -5.79 30.54
N ASP A 84 28.89 -6.79 31.31
CA ASP A 84 28.40 -6.59 32.68
C ASP A 84 29.52 -5.87 33.48
N THR A 85 29.29 -4.60 33.81
CA THR A 85 30.05 -3.87 34.86
C THR A 85 29.45 -4.14 36.22
#